data_AF-A0A8I0MH51-F1
#
_entry.id   AF-A0A8I0MH51-F1
#
_cell.length_a   1.000
_cell.length_b   1.000
_cell.length_c   1.000
_cell.angle_alpha   90.00
_cell.angle_beta   90.00
_cell.angle_gamma   90.00
#
_symmetry.space_group_name_H-M   'P 1'
#
loop_
_entity.id
_entity.type
_entity.pdbx_description
1 polymer ?
#
loop_
_entity_poly.entity_id
_entity_poly.type
_entity_poly.pdbx_seq_one_letter_code
_entity_poly.pdbx_strand_id
1 'polypeptide(L)'
;MPSFFTERTAEYAILPLLLSHLKQRFGAAVPMYFWATREGNSVAQERHAKQQFRVLVVFARRPKVLEGQNMLGKINRELFEFADRANVYGLPSVAAFPAVSDLFELGRAFRTYWFPLAGMPHQDTLFKVHLSNPDLGLKFLNGCQLPSWALEDVSNAVAEAPILMWREAMRVIREVRNARRVIPGVGFFGGGGSYMPVYVLIPDCMHDWLS
;
A
#
# COMPACT_ATOMS: atom_id res chain seq x y z
N MET A 1 24.26 13.57 -0.15
CA MET A 1 24.26 12.42 -1.08
C MET A 1 22.84 12.18 -1.56
N PRO A 2 22.57 12.25 -2.88
CA PRO A 2 21.29 11.76 -3.41
C PRO A 2 21.23 10.24 -3.20
N SER A 3 20.25 9.79 -2.43
CA SER A 3 19.99 8.36 -2.21
C SER A 3 19.02 7.86 -3.27
N PHE A 4 19.40 6.87 -4.07
CA PHE A 4 18.50 6.21 -5.03
C PHE A 4 17.44 5.33 -4.35
N PHE A 5 17.53 5.10 -3.05
CA PHE A 5 16.44 4.50 -2.29
C PHE A 5 15.37 5.57 -2.05
N THR A 6 14.25 5.48 -2.75
CA THR A 6 13.06 6.31 -2.56
C THR A 6 11.85 5.41 -2.30
N GLU A 7 10.68 5.99 -2.01
CA GLU A 7 9.42 5.26 -1.99
C GLU A 7 9.19 4.51 -3.32
N ARG A 8 9.55 5.11 -4.48
CA ARG A 8 9.46 4.44 -5.79
C ARG A 8 10.31 3.19 -5.86
N THR A 9 11.51 3.25 -5.32
CA THR A 9 12.41 2.09 -5.29
C THR A 9 11.87 0.98 -4.38
N ALA A 10 11.27 1.35 -3.24
CA ALA A 10 10.58 0.40 -2.37
C ALA A 10 9.37 -0.24 -3.09
N GLU A 11 8.59 0.54 -3.84
CA GLU A 11 7.48 0.03 -4.66
C GLU A 11 7.96 -0.97 -5.73
N TYR A 12 9.03 -0.65 -6.45
CA TYR A 12 9.58 -1.55 -7.47
C TYR A 12 10.11 -2.87 -6.90
N ALA A 13 10.53 -2.89 -5.63
CA ALA A 13 10.95 -4.11 -4.96
C ALA A 13 9.76 -4.90 -4.38
N ILE A 14 8.83 -4.22 -3.70
CA ILE A 14 7.73 -4.87 -2.96
C ILE A 14 6.58 -5.30 -3.88
N LEU A 15 6.17 -4.44 -4.83
CA LEU A 15 4.98 -4.72 -5.65
C LEU A 15 5.08 -6.02 -6.44
N PRO A 16 6.21 -6.39 -7.08
CA PRO A 16 6.29 -7.67 -7.79
C PRO A 16 5.98 -8.88 -6.90
N LEU A 17 6.44 -8.87 -5.64
CA LEU A 17 6.17 -9.95 -4.67
C LEU A 17 4.67 -10.03 -4.36
N LEU A 18 4.06 -8.89 -4.04
CA LEU A 18 2.63 -8.79 -3.75
C LEU A 18 1.77 -9.21 -4.94
N LEU A 19 2.08 -8.69 -6.13
CA LEU A 19 1.33 -8.97 -7.35
C LEU A 19 1.43 -10.44 -7.74
N SER A 20 2.60 -11.07 -7.58
CA SER A 20 2.75 -12.51 -7.81
C SER A 20 1.85 -13.32 -6.87
N HIS A 21 1.85 -13.00 -5.58
CA HIS A 21 1.02 -13.67 -4.57
C HIS A 21 -0.48 -13.49 -4.84
N LEU A 22 -0.91 -12.25 -5.09
CA LEU A 22 -2.32 -11.97 -5.40
C LEU A 22 -2.74 -12.61 -6.73
N LYS A 23 -1.88 -12.63 -7.75
CA LYS A 23 -2.14 -13.30 -9.01
C LYS A 23 -2.31 -14.81 -8.83
N GLN A 24 -1.48 -15.45 -8.01
CA GLN A 24 -1.62 -16.88 -7.71
C GLN A 24 -2.96 -17.19 -7.02
N ARG A 25 -3.42 -16.31 -6.12
CA ARG A 25 -4.67 -16.52 -5.38
C ARG A 25 -5.94 -16.14 -6.16
N PHE A 26 -5.89 -15.06 -6.94
CA PHE A 26 -7.07 -14.44 -7.56
C PHE A 26 -7.04 -14.46 -9.10
N GLY A 27 -6.00 -15.03 -9.71
CA GLY A 27 -5.82 -15.11 -11.17
C GLY A 27 -5.17 -13.87 -11.80
N ALA A 28 -5.49 -12.68 -11.29
CA ALA A 28 -4.92 -11.41 -11.76
C ALA A 28 -4.80 -10.37 -10.65
N ALA A 29 -3.79 -9.50 -10.75
CA ALA A 29 -3.61 -8.33 -9.90
C ALA A 29 -2.92 -7.23 -10.71
N VAL A 30 -3.52 -6.03 -10.76
CA VAL A 30 -3.06 -4.92 -11.60
C VAL A 30 -2.71 -3.72 -10.73
N PRO A 31 -1.44 -3.30 -10.66
CA PRO A 31 -1.06 -2.09 -9.94
C PRO A 31 -1.45 -0.85 -10.74
N MET A 32 -1.90 0.20 -10.04
CA MET A 32 -2.36 1.44 -10.64
C MET A 32 -2.01 2.62 -9.75
N TYR A 33 -1.36 3.63 -10.34
CA TYR A 33 -1.45 5.00 -9.80
C TYR A 33 -2.66 5.67 -10.40
N PHE A 34 -3.61 6.06 -9.55
CA PHE A 34 -4.82 6.67 -10.03
C PHE A 34 -4.55 8.05 -10.66
N TRP A 35 -4.97 8.22 -11.90
CA TRP A 35 -5.05 9.51 -12.56
C TRP A 35 -6.47 9.74 -13.10
N ALA A 36 -7.19 10.69 -12.51
CA ALA A 36 -8.60 10.92 -12.82
C ALA A 36 -8.90 11.12 -14.32
N THR A 37 -7.96 11.69 -15.09
CA THR A 37 -8.11 11.92 -16.53
C THR A 37 -7.81 10.71 -17.41
N ARG A 38 -7.13 9.68 -16.89
CA ARG A 38 -6.80 8.46 -17.64
C ARG A 38 -7.71 7.30 -17.25
N GLU A 39 -7.75 6.93 -15.98
CA GLU A 39 -8.52 5.77 -15.51
C GLU A 39 -9.95 6.16 -15.11
N GLY A 40 -10.19 7.45 -14.85
CA GLY A 40 -11.50 7.98 -14.47
C GLY A 40 -12.34 8.58 -15.60
N ASN A 41 -11.88 8.52 -16.86
CA ASN A 41 -12.59 9.11 -18.01
C ASN A 41 -13.70 8.18 -18.56
N SER A 42 -14.54 8.69 -19.46
CA SER A 42 -15.66 7.95 -20.05
C SER A 42 -15.22 6.71 -20.81
N VAL A 43 -14.12 6.78 -21.58
CA VAL A 43 -13.60 5.66 -22.37
C VAL A 43 -13.20 4.48 -21.47
N ALA A 44 -12.48 4.73 -20.38
CA ALA A 44 -12.11 3.70 -19.42
C ALA A 44 -13.35 3.13 -18.71
N GLN A 45 -14.32 4.00 -18.37
CA GLN A 45 -15.57 3.57 -17.75
C GLN A 45 -16.38 2.64 -18.66
N GLU A 46 -16.49 2.95 -19.95
CA GLU A 46 -17.20 2.12 -20.92
C GLU A 46 -16.49 0.78 -21.14
N ARG A 47 -15.16 0.82 -21.34
CA ARG A 47 -14.35 -0.40 -21.57
C ARG A 47 -14.44 -1.39 -20.42
N HIS A 48 -14.47 -0.90 -19.19
CA HIS A 48 -14.46 -1.72 -17.98
C HIS A 48 -15.83 -1.77 -17.30
N ALA A 49 -16.90 -1.34 -17.99
CA ALA A 49 -18.23 -1.15 -17.40
C ALA A 49 -18.81 -2.43 -16.77
N LYS A 50 -18.49 -3.60 -17.33
CA LYS A 50 -18.96 -4.91 -16.86
C LYS A 50 -17.98 -5.59 -15.90
N GLN A 51 -16.81 -5.00 -15.69
CA GLN A 51 -15.77 -5.60 -14.88
C GLN A 51 -15.95 -5.23 -13.41
N GLN A 52 -15.65 -6.23 -12.59
CA GLN A 52 -15.80 -6.20 -11.15
C GLN A 52 -14.43 -6.33 -10.51
N PHE A 53 -14.19 -5.56 -9.44
CA PHE A 53 -12.88 -5.45 -8.83
C PHE A 53 -12.96 -5.38 -7.32
N ARG A 54 -11.98 -6.01 -6.67
CA ARG A 54 -11.57 -5.68 -5.31
C ARG A 54 -10.38 -4.73 -5.40
N VAL A 55 -10.27 -3.83 -4.43
CA VAL A 55 -9.24 -2.78 -4.45
C VAL A 55 -8.44 -2.84 -3.15
N LEU A 56 -7.13 -3.04 -3.27
CA LEU A 56 -6.17 -2.93 -2.17
C LEU A 56 -5.40 -1.61 -2.29
N VAL A 57 -5.25 -0.89 -1.18
CA VAL A 57 -4.40 0.30 -1.09
C VAL A 57 -3.06 -0.09 -0.47
N VAL A 58 -1.96 0.23 -1.15
CA VAL A 58 -0.61 -0.11 -0.72
C VAL A 58 0.23 1.15 -0.60
N PHE A 59 0.84 1.34 0.58
CA PHE A 59 1.89 2.32 0.81
C PHE A 59 3.21 1.58 1.01
N ALA A 60 3.98 1.38 -0.06
CA ALA A 60 5.35 0.92 0.11
C ALA A 60 6.19 2.06 0.69
N ARG A 61 6.94 1.77 1.74
CA ARG A 61 7.66 2.75 2.53
C ARG A 61 9.14 2.40 2.54
N ARG A 62 9.96 3.42 2.34
CA ARG A 62 11.39 3.32 2.50
C ARG A 62 11.74 3.27 3.99
N PRO A 63 12.48 2.26 4.44
CA PRO A 63 13.05 2.27 5.77
C PRO A 63 14.29 3.14 5.85
N LYS A 64 14.64 3.56 7.08
CA LYS A 64 15.95 4.10 7.39
C LYS A 64 16.84 2.96 7.90
N VAL A 65 17.88 2.65 7.14
CA VAL A 65 18.93 1.73 7.58
C VAL A 65 19.81 2.47 8.59
N LEU A 66 20.13 1.79 9.69
CA LEU A 66 21.08 2.22 10.69
C LEU A 66 22.29 1.30 10.73
N GLU A 67 23.36 1.78 11.36
CA GLU A 67 24.50 0.93 11.73
C GLU A 67 24.07 -0.24 12.63
N GLY A 68 24.86 -1.31 12.61
CA GLY A 68 24.63 -2.50 13.43
C GLY A 68 23.43 -3.34 13.00
N GLN A 69 23.21 -3.51 11.69
CA GLN A 69 22.20 -4.41 11.12
C GLN A 69 20.76 -4.08 11.57
N ASN A 70 20.46 -2.81 11.75
CA ASN A 70 19.15 -2.36 12.21
C ASN A 70 18.43 -1.55 11.14
N MET A 71 17.12 -1.73 11.09
CA MET A 71 16.24 -0.94 10.24
C MET A 71 15.20 -0.23 11.08
N LEU A 72 14.96 1.05 10.78
CA LEU A 72 13.85 1.83 11.32
C LEU A 72 12.78 2.03 10.27
N GLY A 73 11.53 1.73 10.62
CA GLY A 73 10.36 2.12 9.86
C GLY A 73 9.61 3.25 10.54
N LYS A 74 9.05 4.15 9.73
CA LYS A 74 8.12 5.19 10.16
C LYS A 74 6.84 5.09 9.33
N ILE A 75 5.71 4.92 10.00
CA ILE A 75 4.38 5.10 9.42
C ILE A 75 3.86 6.43 9.95
N ASN A 76 3.60 7.37 9.05
CA ASN A 76 3.10 8.67 9.46
C ASN A 76 1.61 8.62 9.76
N ARG A 77 1.15 9.48 10.67
CA ARG A 77 -0.27 9.61 11.06
C ARG A 77 -1.22 9.68 9.86
N GLU A 78 -0.85 10.41 8.81
CA GLU A 78 -1.73 10.67 7.66
C GLU A 78 -2.03 9.39 6.84
N LEU A 79 -1.23 8.33 6.98
CA LEU A 79 -1.51 7.03 6.36
C LEU A 79 -2.66 6.31 7.06
N PHE A 80 -2.73 6.36 8.40
CA PHE A 80 -3.84 5.81 9.17
C PHE A 80 -5.13 6.59 8.89
N GLU A 81 -5.07 7.93 8.89
CA GLU A 81 -6.20 8.78 8.53
C GLU A 81 -6.72 8.51 7.11
N PHE A 82 -5.82 8.25 6.16
CA PHE A 82 -6.22 7.85 4.81
C PHE A 82 -6.89 6.48 4.81
N ALA A 83 -6.29 5.52 5.51
CA ALA A 83 -6.78 4.15 5.55
C ALA A 83 -8.18 4.05 6.15
N ASP A 84 -8.49 4.81 7.19
CA ASP A 84 -9.84 4.82 7.77
C ASP A 84 -10.88 5.36 6.79
N ARG A 85 -10.54 6.37 5.99
CA ARG A 85 -11.44 6.86 4.93
C ARG A 85 -11.61 5.84 3.81
N ALA A 86 -10.55 5.13 3.43
CA ALA A 86 -10.65 4.04 2.48
C ALA A 86 -11.53 2.89 3.04
N ASN A 87 -11.40 2.62 4.33
CA ASN A 87 -12.13 1.58 5.04
C ASN A 87 -13.64 1.85 5.15
N VAL A 88 -14.09 3.12 5.15
CA VAL A 88 -15.52 3.47 5.03
C VAL A 88 -16.15 2.83 3.78
N TYR A 89 -15.37 2.65 2.71
CA TYR A 89 -15.80 1.99 1.47
C TYR A 89 -15.32 0.53 1.39
N GLY A 90 -14.76 -0.02 2.48
CA GLY A 90 -14.25 -1.39 2.55
C GLY A 90 -12.92 -1.63 1.83
N LEU A 91 -12.13 -0.58 1.53
CA LEU A 91 -10.84 -0.76 0.85
C LEU A 91 -9.74 -1.09 1.87
N PRO A 92 -9.23 -2.34 1.93
CA PRO A 92 -8.10 -2.66 2.80
C PRO A 92 -6.88 -1.83 2.44
N SER A 93 -6.15 -1.39 3.47
CA SER A 93 -5.00 -0.50 3.34
C SER A 93 -3.83 -1.01 4.15
N VAL A 94 -2.66 -1.12 3.52
CA VAL A 94 -1.43 -1.61 4.16
C VAL A 94 -0.24 -0.69 3.93
N ALA A 95 0.63 -0.59 4.93
CA ALA A 95 1.98 -0.09 4.76
C ALA A 95 2.96 -1.26 4.67
N ALA A 96 3.88 -1.21 3.70
CA ALA A 96 4.82 -2.28 3.41
C ALA A 96 6.27 -1.78 3.49
N PHE A 97 7.14 -2.49 4.20
CA PHE A 97 8.55 -2.13 4.36
C PHE A 97 9.45 -3.30 3.96
N PRO A 98 10.40 -3.13 3.03
CA PRO A 98 11.41 -4.14 2.75
C PRO A 98 12.43 -4.17 3.90
N ALA A 99 12.67 -5.34 4.47
CA ALA A 99 13.66 -5.55 5.51
C ALA A 99 15.05 -5.73 4.88
N VAL A 100 15.69 -4.61 4.58
CA VAL A 100 17.00 -4.58 3.90
C VAL A 100 17.99 -3.64 4.59
N SER A 101 19.26 -4.00 4.52
CA SER A 101 20.39 -3.26 5.07
C SER A 101 21.01 -2.30 4.06
N ASP A 102 20.76 -2.50 2.76
CA ASP A 102 21.20 -1.57 1.71
C ASP A 102 20.31 -1.64 0.47
N LEU A 103 20.64 -0.82 -0.53
CA LEU A 103 19.90 -0.71 -1.79
C LEU A 103 19.98 -1.99 -2.65
N PHE A 104 21.11 -2.68 -2.66
CA PHE A 104 21.36 -3.85 -3.52
C PHE A 104 20.62 -5.08 -3.02
N GLU A 105 20.35 -5.18 -1.72
CA GLU A 105 19.51 -6.23 -1.16
C GLU A 105 18.06 -6.22 -1.70
N LEU A 106 17.56 -5.08 -2.19
CA LEU A 106 16.25 -5.02 -2.87
C LEU A 106 16.20 -5.87 -4.16
N GLY A 107 17.35 -6.19 -4.75
CA GLY A 107 17.44 -7.10 -5.90
C GLY A 107 17.52 -8.59 -5.52
N ARG A 108 17.45 -8.92 -4.22
CA ARG A 108 17.54 -10.28 -3.67
C ARG A 108 16.23 -10.65 -2.97
N ALA A 109 16.16 -11.86 -2.42
CA ALA A 109 15.07 -12.23 -1.52
C ALA A 109 15.21 -11.44 -0.20
N PHE A 110 14.16 -10.74 0.19
CA PHE A 110 14.07 -10.01 1.45
C PHE A 110 12.72 -10.26 2.13
N ARG A 111 12.69 -10.12 3.45
CA ARG A 111 11.43 -10.12 4.21
C ARG A 111 10.72 -8.79 3.99
N THR A 112 9.39 -8.80 3.87
CA THR A 112 8.57 -7.59 3.88
C THR A 112 7.74 -7.56 5.15
N TYR A 113 7.71 -6.43 5.83
CA TYR A 113 6.80 -6.18 6.94
C TYR A 113 5.55 -5.48 6.42
N TRP A 114 4.40 -6.11 6.64
CA TRP A 114 3.08 -5.60 6.23
C TRP A 114 2.32 -5.15 7.48
N PHE A 115 1.88 -3.90 7.49
CA PHE A 115 1.08 -3.35 8.59
C PHE A 115 -0.29 -2.95 8.07
N PRO A 116 -1.40 -3.49 8.62
CA PRO A 116 -2.70 -2.92 8.36
C PRO A 116 -2.76 -1.51 8.94
N LEU A 117 -3.50 -0.65 8.24
CA LEU A 117 -3.60 0.76 8.61
C LEU A 117 -4.99 1.13 9.14
N ALA A 118 -6.05 0.50 8.63
CA ALA A 118 -7.42 0.84 9.04
C ALA A 118 -7.69 0.40 10.49
N GLY A 119 -8.42 1.23 11.23
CA GLY A 119 -8.78 0.99 12.63
C GLY A 119 -7.63 1.11 13.62
N MET A 120 -6.46 1.58 13.18
CA MET A 120 -5.28 1.78 14.04
C MET A 120 -5.24 3.22 14.60
N PRO A 121 -4.59 3.45 15.76
CA PRO A 121 -4.46 4.79 16.32
C PRO A 121 -3.80 5.79 15.36
N HIS A 122 -4.37 6.99 15.24
CA HIS A 122 -3.83 8.07 14.41
C HIS A 122 -2.66 8.75 15.11
N GLN A 123 -1.52 8.08 15.13
CA GLN A 123 -0.26 8.64 15.58
C GLN A 123 0.87 8.22 14.64
N ASP A 124 1.94 9.01 14.60
CA ASP A 124 3.17 8.52 13.99
C ASP A 124 3.59 7.25 14.72
N THR A 125 3.96 6.21 13.97
CA THR A 125 4.44 4.94 14.53
C THR A 125 5.86 4.69 14.08
N LEU A 126 6.74 4.47 15.05
CA LEU A 126 8.14 4.17 14.84
C LEU A 126 8.43 2.76 15.31
N PHE A 127 9.06 1.96 14.46
CA PHE A 127 9.47 0.61 14.81
C PHE A 127 10.90 0.35 14.37
N LYS A 128 11.53 -0.59 15.06
CA LYS A 128 12.89 -1.08 14.80
C LYS A 128 12.86 -2.58 14.60
N VAL A 129 13.64 -3.06 13.65
CA VAL A 129 13.91 -4.50 13.45
C VAL A 129 15.41 -4.74 13.32
N HIS A 130 15.84 -5.90 13.78
CA HIS A 130 17.20 -6.38 13.59
C HIS A 130 17.25 -7.30 12.37
N LEU A 131 17.98 -6.90 11.34
CA LEU A 131 17.96 -7.53 10.02
C LEU A 131 18.62 -8.91 10.01
N SER A 132 19.70 -9.09 10.77
CA SER A 132 20.43 -10.37 10.87
C SER A 132 19.92 -11.29 11.98
N ASN A 133 18.97 -10.84 12.82
CA ASN A 133 18.37 -11.68 13.85
C ASN A 133 16.86 -11.38 13.94
N PRO A 134 16.07 -11.92 12.99
CA PRO A 134 14.64 -11.66 12.91
C PRO A 134 13.85 -12.14 14.15
N ASP A 135 14.41 -13.08 14.92
CA ASP A 135 13.77 -13.65 16.12
C ASP A 135 13.69 -12.64 17.27
N LEU A 136 14.51 -11.57 17.23
CA LEU A 136 14.36 -10.42 18.13
C LEU A 136 13.07 -9.64 17.89
N GLY A 137 12.39 -9.89 16.77
CA GLY A 137 11.08 -9.35 16.45
C GLY A 137 11.06 -7.84 16.15
N LEU A 138 9.84 -7.33 16.06
CA LEU A 138 9.54 -5.91 15.88
C LEU A 138 9.52 -5.20 17.24
N LYS A 139 10.32 -4.13 17.38
CA LYS A 139 10.29 -3.27 18.55
C LYS A 139 9.68 -1.91 18.21
N PHE A 140 8.50 -1.63 18.74
CA PHE A 140 7.88 -0.31 18.64
C PHE A 140 8.55 0.68 19.61
N LEU A 141 8.92 1.85 19.11
CA LEU A 141 9.76 2.81 19.84
C LEU A 141 8.96 3.89 20.57
N ASN A 142 7.68 4.05 20.21
CA ASN A 142 6.81 5.08 20.77
C ASN A 142 5.49 4.52 21.31
N GLY A 143 5.49 3.25 21.74
CA GLY A 143 4.37 2.61 22.42
C GLY A 143 3.18 2.22 21.54
N CYS A 144 3.13 2.67 20.28
CA CYS A 144 2.09 2.25 19.34
C CYS A 144 2.40 0.87 18.77
N GLN A 145 1.84 -0.17 19.39
CA GLN A 145 1.96 -1.53 18.85
C GLN A 145 1.02 -1.70 17.66
N LEU A 146 1.54 -2.23 16.57
CA LEU A 146 0.78 -2.61 15.39
C LEU A 146 0.92 -4.12 15.17
N PRO A 147 -0.14 -4.79 14.68
CA PRO A 147 0.00 -6.14 14.18
C PRO A 147 0.92 -6.14 12.95
N SER A 148 1.76 -7.17 12.83
CA SER A 148 2.50 -7.44 11.61
C SER A 148 1.80 -8.57 10.87
N TRP A 149 1.26 -8.26 9.70
CA TRP A 149 0.61 -9.23 8.83
C TRP A 149 1.63 -10.06 8.05
N ALA A 150 1.31 -11.35 7.89
CA ALA A 150 1.89 -12.15 6.82
C ALA A 150 1.27 -11.73 5.48
N LEU A 151 1.87 -12.18 4.37
CA LEU A 151 1.35 -11.84 3.04
C LEU A 151 -0.03 -12.49 2.81
N GLU A 152 -0.28 -13.64 3.45
CA GLU A 152 -1.56 -14.34 3.48
C GLU A 152 -2.66 -13.47 4.09
N ASP A 153 -2.39 -12.77 5.19
CA ASP A 153 -3.34 -11.88 5.86
C ASP A 153 -3.73 -10.70 4.96
N VAL A 154 -2.76 -10.13 4.23
CA VAL A 154 -3.03 -9.09 3.22
C VAL A 154 -4.01 -9.63 2.17
N SER A 155 -3.79 -10.86 1.70
CA SER A 155 -4.65 -11.47 0.70
C SER A 155 -6.02 -11.89 1.25
N ASN A 156 -6.13 -12.23 2.55
CA ASN A 156 -7.41 -12.48 3.22
C ASN A 156 -8.23 -11.18 3.31
N ALA A 157 -7.61 -10.06 3.69
CA ALA A 157 -8.27 -8.76 3.71
C ALA A 157 -8.82 -8.34 2.32
N VAL A 158 -8.11 -8.70 1.24
CA VAL A 158 -8.61 -8.51 -0.13
C VAL A 158 -9.81 -9.41 -0.45
N ALA A 159 -9.78 -10.67 -0.02
CA ALA A 159 -10.88 -11.62 -0.21
C ALA A 159 -12.17 -11.19 0.52
N GLU A 160 -12.03 -10.48 1.64
CA GLU A 160 -13.14 -9.95 2.45
C GLU A 160 -13.67 -8.59 1.98
N ALA A 161 -12.90 -7.88 1.13
CA ALA A 161 -13.28 -6.56 0.62
C ALA A 161 -14.61 -6.61 -0.19
N PRO A 162 -15.29 -5.49 -0.43
CA PRO A 162 -16.41 -5.47 -1.35
C PRO A 162 -15.94 -5.60 -2.81
N ILE A 163 -16.78 -6.22 -3.63
CA ILE A 163 -16.65 -6.20 -5.09
C ILE A 163 -17.27 -4.91 -5.60
N LEU A 164 -16.50 -4.13 -6.35
CA LEU A 164 -16.90 -2.86 -6.90
C LEU A 164 -16.91 -2.91 -8.43
N MET A 165 -17.90 -2.28 -9.05
CA MET A 165 -17.84 -2.00 -10.49
C MET A 165 -16.76 -0.95 -10.77
N TRP A 166 -16.17 -0.94 -11.98
CA TRP A 166 -15.12 0.03 -12.34
C TRP A 166 -15.47 1.48 -11.98
N ARG A 167 -16.67 1.93 -12.37
CA ARG A 167 -17.14 3.31 -12.10
C ARG A 167 -17.14 3.62 -10.61
N GLU A 168 -17.55 2.65 -9.78
CA GLU A 168 -17.59 2.80 -8.34
C GLU A 168 -16.19 2.79 -7.73
N ALA A 169 -15.32 1.86 -8.13
CA ALA A 169 -13.92 1.82 -7.69
C ALA A 169 -13.21 3.15 -7.97
N MET A 170 -13.35 3.71 -9.18
CA MET A 170 -12.74 4.99 -9.55
C MET A 170 -13.35 6.17 -8.80
N ARG A 171 -14.66 6.14 -8.51
CA ARG A 171 -15.33 7.15 -7.68
C ARG A 171 -14.79 7.13 -6.26
N VAL A 172 -14.75 5.96 -5.62
CA VAL A 172 -14.24 5.77 -4.26
C VAL A 172 -12.78 6.22 -4.16
N ILE A 173 -11.92 5.76 -5.08
CA ILE A 173 -10.50 6.16 -5.11
C ILE A 173 -10.36 7.69 -5.21
N ARG A 174 -11.19 8.34 -6.05
CA ARG A 174 -11.20 9.79 -6.20
C ARG A 174 -11.65 10.51 -4.93
N GLU A 175 -12.72 10.03 -4.28
CA GLU A 175 -13.25 10.59 -3.04
C GLU A 175 -12.22 10.51 -1.92
N VAL A 176 -11.63 9.33 -1.68
CA VAL A 176 -10.60 9.13 -0.65
C VAL A 176 -9.37 10.02 -0.92
N ARG A 177 -8.95 10.16 -2.18
CA ARG A 177 -7.82 11.04 -2.55
C ARG A 177 -8.15 12.52 -2.36
N ASN A 178 -9.36 12.96 -2.69
CA ASN A 178 -9.78 14.36 -2.57
C ASN A 178 -10.00 14.77 -1.11
N ALA A 179 -10.44 13.85 -0.25
CA ALA A 179 -10.60 14.10 1.18
C ALA A 179 -9.29 14.55 1.86
N ARG A 180 -8.12 14.15 1.34
CA ARG A 180 -6.82 14.64 1.81
C ARG A 180 -6.62 16.15 1.64
N ARG A 181 -7.29 16.78 0.66
CA ARG A 181 -7.21 18.23 0.44
C ARG A 181 -8.03 19.03 1.46
N VAL A 182 -8.89 18.37 2.22
CA VAL A 182 -9.87 18.99 3.13
C VAL A 182 -9.41 18.95 4.59
N ILE A 183 -8.34 18.20 4.92
CA ILE A 183 -7.82 18.12 6.29
C ILE A 183 -7.04 19.40 6.61
N PRO A 184 -7.49 20.22 7.58
CA PRO A 184 -6.75 21.40 8.01
C PRO A 184 -5.38 20.97 8.55
N GLY A 185 -4.30 21.53 7.99
CA GLY A 185 -2.91 21.18 8.34
C GLY A 185 -2.24 20.16 7.42
N VAL A 186 -2.97 19.51 6.50
CA VAL A 186 -2.41 18.67 5.42
C VAL A 186 -2.55 19.44 4.10
N GLY A 187 -1.97 20.64 4.07
CA GLY A 187 -2.02 21.52 2.91
C GLY A 187 -1.12 21.03 1.77
N PHE A 188 -1.66 21.02 0.56
CA PHE A 188 -0.88 20.92 -0.68
C PHE A 188 -0.26 22.29 -1.03
N PHE A 189 0.39 22.94 -0.05
CA PHE A 189 1.10 24.19 -0.25
C PHE A 189 2.55 24.03 0.23
N GLY A 190 3.43 23.79 -0.74
CA GLY A 190 4.88 23.78 -0.57
C GLY A 190 5.51 22.41 -0.75
N GLY A 191 5.81 22.01 -2.00
CA GLY A 191 6.95 21.16 -2.41
C GLY A 191 7.28 19.83 -1.72
N GLY A 192 6.54 19.40 -0.69
CA GLY A 192 6.73 18.16 0.05
C GLY A 192 5.70 17.13 -0.38
N GLY A 193 6.18 16.00 -0.91
CA GLY A 193 5.35 14.98 -1.54
C GLY A 193 4.25 14.44 -0.63
N SER A 194 3.00 14.51 -1.10
CA SER A 194 1.91 13.73 -0.52
C SER A 194 2.21 12.24 -0.71
N TYR A 195 2.05 11.41 0.32
CA TYR A 195 2.27 9.95 0.23
C TYR A 195 1.27 9.30 -0.74
N MET A 196 1.64 9.11 -1.99
CA MET A 196 0.73 8.54 -2.99
C MET A 196 0.69 7.01 -2.87
N PRO A 197 -0.48 6.40 -2.60
CA PRO A 197 -0.57 4.94 -2.61
C PRO A 197 -0.50 4.38 -4.04
N VAL A 198 -0.16 3.11 -4.12
CA VAL A 198 -0.47 2.24 -5.25
C VAL A 198 -1.81 1.59 -4.95
N TYR A 199 -2.74 1.63 -5.90
CA TYR A 199 -3.94 0.81 -5.84
C TYR A 199 -3.67 -0.48 -6.59
N VAL A 200 -3.96 -1.62 -5.99
CA VAL A 200 -3.97 -2.90 -6.71
C VAL A 200 -5.42 -3.25 -6.98
N LEU A 201 -5.76 -3.40 -8.26
CA LEU A 201 -7.06 -3.85 -8.72
C LEU A 201 -7.02 -5.36 -8.93
N ILE A 202 -7.92 -6.08 -8.27
CA ILE A 202 -8.04 -7.53 -8.35
C ILE A 202 -9.38 -7.85 -9.03
N PRO A 203 -9.39 -8.26 -10.30
CA PRO A 203 -10.62 -8.61 -11.00
C PRO A 203 -11.35 -9.77 -10.33
N ASP A 204 -12.65 -9.63 -10.12
CA ASP A 204 -13.55 -10.71 -9.72
C ASP A 204 -14.02 -11.40 -11.02
N CYS A 205 -13.85 -12.72 -11.12
CA CYS A 205 -14.12 -13.56 -12.30
C CYS A 205 -13.10 -13.46 -13.46
N MET A 206 -12.34 -14.54 -13.69
CA MET A 206 -11.63 -14.79 -14.94
C MET A 206 -12.54 -15.55 -15.92
N HIS A 207 -13.45 -14.88 -16.60
CA HIS A 207 -13.89 -15.31 -17.93
C HIS A 207 -13.73 -14.06 -18.82
N ASP A 208 -13.03 -14.20 -19.94
CA ASP A 208 -12.97 -13.20 -21.03
C ASP A 208 -11.97 -12.03 -20.92
N TRP A 209 -10.73 -12.29 -20.50
CA TRP A 209 -9.61 -11.33 -20.69
C TRP A 209 -8.74 -11.61 -21.94
N LEU A 210 -9.08 -12.64 -22.73
CA LEU A 210 -8.32 -13.09 -23.91
C LEU A 210 -9.17 -13.23 -25.18
N SER A 211 -10.24 -12.45 -25.32
CA SER A 211 -11.00 -12.32 -26.57
C SER A 211 -10.71 -11.02 -27.31
#